data_AF-A0A9X3X416-F1
#
_entry.id   AF-A0A9X3X416-F1
#
_cell.length_a   1.000
_cell.length_b   1.000
_cell.length_c   1.000
_cell.angle_alpha   90.00
_cell.angle_beta   90.00
_cell.angle_gamma   90.00
#
_symmetry.space_group_name_H-M   'P 1'
#
loop_
_entity.id
_entity.type
_entity.pdbx_description
1 polymer ?
#
loop_
_entity_poly.entity_id
_entity_poly.type
_entity_poly.pdbx_seq_one_letter_code
_entity_poly.pdbx_strand_id
1 'polypeptide(L)'
;MATHLREDMAAQTAADICAAITSALDSDPITRPLAPLWDALAQKGDGLAAQRRARERTLGRARARLFVADARWDAETASFGRYVVNESEGRRDRPPYTRFFVGVTPSDAQAFGIDREVKQGRAWIEELGREPGSALAEKWTPRLTSATDTLEANSKEREAGMSALAMQGTSELLYIGEINVEIDKLEGALLQLFPGQPKRVASFLTATKPRRKRKDDDGEDEGSGGGEG
;
A
#
# COMPACT_ATOMS: atom_id res chain seq x y z
N MET A 1 21.28 -23.78 -16.19
CA MET A 1 20.47 -22.59 -16.44
C MET A 1 19.76 -22.21 -15.18
N ALA A 2 20.20 -21.09 -14.61
CA ALA A 2 19.42 -20.38 -13.61
C ALA A 2 18.11 -19.89 -14.23
N THR A 3 17.13 -19.64 -13.37
CA THR A 3 15.87 -19.01 -13.79
C THR A 3 15.85 -17.59 -13.24
N HIS A 4 15.55 -16.62 -14.09
CA HIS A 4 15.37 -15.23 -13.65
C HIS A 4 14.22 -15.16 -12.63
N LEU A 5 14.42 -14.30 -11.64
CA LEU A 5 13.38 -13.94 -10.70
C LEU A 5 12.30 -13.14 -11.42
N ARG A 6 11.05 -13.38 -11.03
CA ARG A 6 9.90 -12.64 -11.56
C ARG A 6 9.91 -11.22 -11.00
N GLU A 7 9.52 -10.26 -11.84
CA GLU A 7 9.46 -8.84 -11.47
C GLU A 7 8.46 -8.56 -10.34
N ASP A 8 7.41 -9.38 -10.20
CA ASP A 8 6.42 -9.28 -9.13
C ASP A 8 6.82 -9.98 -7.82
N MET A 9 8.04 -10.53 -7.76
CA MET A 9 8.54 -11.22 -6.57
C MET A 9 8.75 -10.25 -5.40
N ALA A 10 8.30 -10.65 -4.21
CA ALA A 10 8.56 -9.88 -3.00
C ALA A 10 10.07 -9.78 -2.71
N ALA A 11 10.53 -8.59 -2.31
CA ALA A 11 11.93 -8.34 -1.99
C ALA A 11 12.51 -9.32 -0.94
N GLN A 12 11.69 -9.74 0.03
CA GLN A 12 12.10 -10.76 1.02
C GLN A 12 12.43 -12.09 0.35
N THR A 13 11.57 -12.57 -0.57
CA THR A 13 11.80 -13.84 -1.25
C THR A 13 13.05 -13.79 -2.13
N ALA A 14 13.31 -12.64 -2.75
CA ALA A 14 14.54 -12.44 -3.51
C ALA A 14 15.78 -12.39 -2.59
N ALA A 15 15.68 -11.76 -1.42
CA ALA A 15 16.72 -11.78 -0.39
C ALA A 15 17.04 -13.21 0.08
N ASP A 16 16.01 -14.03 0.31
CA ASP A 16 16.17 -15.43 0.72
C ASP A 16 16.91 -16.26 -0.36
N ILE A 17 16.63 -15.98 -1.64
CA ILE A 17 17.35 -16.61 -2.77
C ILE A 17 18.81 -16.17 -2.79
N CYS A 18 19.08 -14.88 -2.60
CA CYS A 18 20.46 -14.37 -2.51
C CYS A 18 21.21 -15.01 -1.34
N ALA A 19 20.61 -15.11 -0.16
CA ALA A 19 21.21 -15.76 1.00
C ALA A 19 21.50 -17.25 0.76
N ALA A 20 20.62 -17.96 0.06
CA ALA A 20 20.85 -19.34 -0.32
C ALA A 20 22.02 -19.48 -1.32
N ILE A 21 22.16 -18.54 -2.26
CA ILE A 21 23.30 -18.49 -3.19
C ILE A 21 24.60 -18.20 -2.42
N THR A 22 24.61 -17.21 -1.51
CA THR A 22 25.75 -16.92 -0.63
C THR A 22 26.21 -18.17 0.11
N SER A 23 25.29 -18.87 0.76
CA SER A 23 25.59 -20.10 1.52
C SER A 23 26.17 -21.20 0.62
N ALA A 24 25.63 -21.37 -0.59
CA ALA A 24 26.18 -22.30 -1.55
C ALA A 24 27.61 -21.91 -1.98
N LEU A 25 27.86 -20.63 -2.27
CA LEU A 25 29.18 -20.14 -2.69
C LEU A 25 30.22 -20.27 -1.58
N ASP A 26 29.86 -19.99 -0.32
CA ASP A 26 30.75 -20.08 0.85
C ASP A 26 31.17 -21.52 1.17
N SER A 27 30.34 -22.49 0.79
CA SER A 27 30.57 -23.92 1.02
C SER A 27 31.71 -24.50 0.18
N ASP A 28 32.14 -23.81 -0.89
CA ASP A 28 33.22 -24.25 -1.78
C ASP A 28 34.36 -23.20 -1.77
N PRO A 29 35.60 -23.58 -1.40
CA PRO A 29 36.74 -22.67 -1.34
C PRO A 29 37.02 -21.91 -2.65
N ILE A 30 36.69 -22.50 -3.81
CA ILE A 30 36.92 -21.89 -5.13
C ILE A 30 35.93 -20.74 -5.36
N THR A 31 34.68 -20.88 -4.93
CA THR A 31 33.62 -19.90 -5.19
C THR A 31 33.40 -18.92 -4.04
N ARG A 32 33.93 -19.22 -2.84
CA ARG A 32 33.82 -18.35 -1.65
C ARG A 32 34.10 -16.87 -1.91
N PRO A 33 35.09 -16.47 -2.74
CA PRO A 33 35.31 -15.05 -3.03
C PRO A 33 34.14 -14.33 -3.71
N LEU A 34 33.18 -15.06 -4.31
CA LEU A 34 31.99 -14.51 -4.94
C LEU A 34 30.84 -14.27 -3.95
N ALA A 35 30.85 -14.92 -2.79
CA ALA A 35 29.78 -14.87 -1.80
C ALA A 35 29.47 -13.47 -1.23
N PRO A 36 30.47 -12.58 -0.97
CA PRO A 36 30.19 -11.27 -0.37
C PRO A 36 29.22 -10.37 -1.15
N LEU A 37 29.21 -10.46 -2.49
CA LEU A 37 28.25 -9.72 -3.31
C LEU A 37 26.81 -10.17 -3.04
N TRP A 38 26.60 -11.48 -2.95
CA TRP A 38 25.29 -12.07 -2.71
C TRP A 38 24.79 -11.81 -1.29
N ASP A 39 25.68 -11.79 -0.31
CA ASP A 39 25.37 -11.37 1.06
C ASP A 39 24.91 -9.90 1.08
N ALA A 40 25.60 -9.00 0.38
CA ALA A 40 25.19 -7.60 0.27
C ALA A 40 23.82 -7.45 -0.43
N LEU A 41 23.54 -8.24 -1.47
CA LEU A 41 22.23 -8.26 -2.12
C LEU A 41 21.13 -8.80 -1.20
N ALA A 42 21.41 -9.81 -0.37
CA ALA A 42 20.46 -10.30 0.63
C ALA A 42 20.13 -9.21 1.66
N GLN A 43 21.16 -8.56 2.23
CA GLN A 43 20.99 -7.46 3.18
C GLN A 43 20.21 -6.28 2.59
N LYS A 44 20.44 -5.95 1.32
CA LYS A 44 19.67 -4.93 0.59
C LYS A 44 18.18 -5.29 0.51
N GLY A 45 17.87 -6.54 0.17
CA GLY A 45 16.49 -7.03 0.09
C GLY A 45 15.78 -7.04 1.44
N ASP A 46 16.47 -7.44 2.51
CA ASP A 46 15.95 -7.35 3.88
C ASP A 46 15.63 -5.90 4.28
N GLY A 47 16.52 -4.98 3.93
CA GLY A 47 16.31 -3.54 4.12
C GLY A 47 15.07 -3.04 3.39
N LEU A 48 14.89 -3.42 2.12
CA LEU A 48 13.70 -3.05 1.34
C LEU A 48 12.42 -3.66 1.94
N ALA A 49 12.44 -4.94 2.34
CA ALA A 49 11.30 -5.60 2.96
C ALA A 49 10.90 -4.94 4.30
N ALA A 50 11.87 -4.57 5.13
CA ALA A 50 11.62 -3.83 6.37
C ALA A 50 11.02 -2.45 6.11
N GLN A 51 11.55 -1.71 5.13
CA GLN A 51 11.02 -0.40 4.73
C GLN A 51 9.58 -0.51 4.22
N ARG A 52 9.27 -1.50 3.39
CA ARG A 52 7.91 -1.74 2.88
C ARG A 52 6.92 -1.95 4.03
N ARG A 53 7.21 -2.87 4.95
CA ARG A 53 6.36 -3.13 6.13
C ARG A 53 6.13 -1.87 6.97
N ALA A 54 7.17 -1.04 7.15
CA ALA A 54 7.05 0.22 7.88
C ALA A 54 6.12 1.22 7.16
N ARG A 55 6.26 1.36 5.83
CA ARG A 55 5.41 2.24 5.01
C ARG A 55 3.95 1.77 4.97
N GLU A 56 3.71 0.46 4.84
CA GLU A 56 2.36 -0.13 4.88
C GLU A 56 1.66 0.17 6.21
N ARG A 57 2.37 0.01 7.34
CA ARG A 57 1.83 0.38 8.67
C ARG A 57 1.50 1.86 8.77
N THR A 58 2.37 2.73 8.24
CA THR A 58 2.13 4.18 8.23
C THR A 58 0.91 4.54 7.38
N LEU A 59 0.76 3.96 6.19
CA LEU A 59 -0.42 4.16 5.35
C LEU A 59 -1.69 3.61 6.03
N GLY A 60 -1.61 2.44 6.68
CA GLY A 60 -2.72 1.88 7.43
C GLY A 60 -3.22 2.83 8.53
N ARG A 61 -2.29 3.45 9.28
CA ARG A 61 -2.62 4.48 10.28
C ARG A 61 -3.24 5.73 9.65
N ALA A 62 -2.70 6.22 8.53
CA ALA A 62 -3.25 7.37 7.83
C ALA A 62 -4.69 7.11 7.33
N ARG A 63 -4.96 5.93 6.79
CA ARG A 63 -6.32 5.50 6.40
C ARG A 63 -7.27 5.46 7.59
N ALA A 64 -6.85 4.92 8.72
CA ALA A 64 -7.67 4.88 9.93
C ALA A 64 -7.99 6.29 10.45
N ARG A 65 -7.00 7.20 10.47
CA ARG A 65 -7.21 8.61 10.83
C ARG A 65 -8.18 9.30 9.88
N LEU A 66 -8.05 9.07 8.57
CA LEU A 66 -8.95 9.63 7.56
C LEU A 66 -10.39 9.17 7.79
N PHE A 67 -10.62 7.87 8.02
CA PHE A 67 -11.96 7.33 8.28
C PHE A 67 -12.63 7.96 9.52
N VAL A 68 -11.87 8.19 10.59
CA VAL A 68 -12.41 8.86 11.79
C VAL A 68 -12.68 10.34 11.51
N ALA A 69 -11.83 11.02 10.74
CA ALA A 69 -12.04 12.41 10.38
C ALA A 69 -13.26 12.61 9.47
N ASP A 70 -13.46 11.68 8.53
CA ASP A 70 -14.60 11.60 7.62
C ASP A 70 -15.92 11.47 8.39
N ALA A 71 -16.02 10.46 9.27
CA ALA A 71 -17.19 10.28 10.13
C ALA A 71 -17.47 11.49 11.05
N ARG A 72 -16.42 12.18 11.52
CA ARG A 72 -16.57 13.42 12.30
C ARG A 72 -17.08 14.56 11.43
N TRP A 73 -16.55 14.70 10.22
CA TRP A 73 -16.97 15.72 9.26
C TRP A 73 -18.45 15.54 8.90
N ASP A 74 -18.89 14.31 8.64
CA ASP A 74 -20.31 13.98 8.41
C ASP A 74 -21.20 14.45 9.55
N ALA A 75 -20.84 14.13 10.80
CA ALA A 75 -21.61 14.51 11.97
C ALA A 75 -21.70 16.04 12.14
N GLU A 76 -20.61 16.75 11.87
CA GLU A 76 -20.56 18.22 11.90
C GLU A 76 -21.41 18.82 10.78
N THR A 77 -21.29 18.33 9.54
CA THR A 77 -22.09 18.75 8.38
C THR A 77 -23.59 18.54 8.59
N ALA A 78 -24.01 17.37 9.11
CA ALA A 78 -25.41 17.13 9.47
C ALA A 78 -25.90 18.10 10.55
N SER A 79 -25.06 18.39 11.55
CA SER A 79 -25.42 19.28 12.65
C SER A 79 -25.51 20.74 12.19
N PHE A 80 -24.61 21.16 11.30
CA PHE A 80 -24.67 22.47 10.65
C PHE A 80 -25.94 22.61 9.81
N GLY A 81 -26.25 21.60 8.99
CA GLY A 81 -27.47 21.52 8.20
C GLY A 81 -28.74 21.69 9.04
N ARG A 82 -28.86 20.91 10.13
CA ARG A 82 -29.98 21.01 11.07
C ARG A 82 -30.08 22.39 11.70
N TYR A 83 -28.94 22.98 12.08
CA TYR A 83 -28.91 24.31 12.68
C TYR A 83 -29.41 25.39 11.71
N VAL A 84 -28.92 25.39 10.47
CA VAL A 84 -29.35 26.36 9.44
C VAL A 84 -30.84 26.20 9.11
N VAL A 85 -31.37 24.98 9.08
CA VAL A 85 -32.82 24.74 8.93
C VAL A 85 -33.59 25.36 10.09
N ASN A 86 -33.12 25.20 11.33
CA ASN A 86 -33.77 25.78 12.51
C ASN A 86 -33.73 27.32 12.49
N GLU A 87 -32.60 27.93 12.11
CA GLU A 87 -32.46 29.39 11.94
C GLU A 87 -33.39 29.92 10.83
N SER A 88 -33.74 29.06 9.86
CA SER A 88 -34.70 29.40 8.80
C SER A 88 -36.15 29.10 9.21
N GLU A 89 -36.41 28.81 10.49
CA GLU A 89 -37.68 28.32 11.08
C GLU A 89 -38.28 27.14 10.28
N GLY A 90 -37.42 26.22 9.82
CA GLY A 90 -37.80 25.06 9.02
C GLY A 90 -38.00 25.33 7.53
N ARG A 91 -38.00 26.60 7.09
CA ARG A 91 -38.21 26.97 5.69
C ARG A 91 -36.93 26.85 4.87
N ARG A 92 -37.01 26.21 3.71
CA ARG A 92 -35.87 25.90 2.82
C ARG A 92 -35.79 26.81 1.59
N ASP A 93 -36.74 27.73 1.45
CA ASP A 93 -36.88 28.67 0.34
C ASP A 93 -36.36 30.08 0.68
N ARG A 94 -35.85 30.29 1.90
CA ARG A 94 -35.32 31.58 2.36
C ARG A 94 -33.93 31.46 3.01
N PRO A 95 -33.20 32.58 3.14
CA PRO A 95 -31.97 32.61 3.94
C PRO A 95 -32.22 32.30 5.43
N PRO A 96 -31.23 31.74 6.15
CA PRO A 96 -29.90 31.36 5.65
C PRO A 96 -29.88 30.07 4.82
N TYR A 97 -30.93 29.24 4.79
CA TYR A 97 -30.90 27.95 4.09
C TYR A 97 -30.50 28.06 2.61
N THR A 98 -31.14 28.96 1.86
CA THR A 98 -30.85 29.12 0.42
C THR A 98 -29.45 29.66 0.14
N ARG A 99 -28.82 30.33 1.10
CA ARG A 99 -27.45 30.84 0.97
C ARG A 99 -26.41 29.71 1.01
N PHE A 100 -26.62 28.69 1.86
CA PHE A 100 -25.66 27.60 2.05
C PHE A 100 -25.95 26.35 1.22
N PHE A 101 -27.23 26.07 0.93
CA PHE A 101 -27.65 24.77 0.41
C PHE A 101 -28.44 24.84 -0.89
N VAL A 102 -28.37 25.96 -1.62
CA VAL A 102 -28.81 25.99 -3.02
C VAL A 102 -27.87 25.12 -3.84
N GLY A 103 -28.35 23.96 -4.27
CA GLY A 103 -27.66 23.03 -5.17
C GLY A 103 -26.94 21.86 -4.48
N VAL A 104 -26.50 22.01 -3.23
CA VAL A 104 -25.88 20.91 -2.46
C VAL A 104 -26.45 20.91 -1.06
N THR A 105 -27.22 19.87 -0.72
CA THR A 105 -27.69 19.69 0.65
C THR A 105 -26.59 19.08 1.53
N PRO A 106 -26.70 19.17 2.87
CA PRO A 106 -25.79 18.48 3.77
C PRO A 106 -25.71 16.98 3.50
N SER A 107 -26.84 16.33 3.21
CA SER A 107 -26.87 14.90 2.89
C SER A 107 -26.21 14.57 1.55
N ASP A 108 -26.36 15.43 0.54
CA ASP A 108 -25.64 15.25 -0.73
C ASP A 108 -24.12 15.37 -0.51
N ALA A 109 -23.72 16.33 0.33
CA ALA A 109 -22.31 16.56 0.63
C ALA A 109 -21.65 15.38 1.34
N GLN A 110 -22.36 14.68 2.23
CA GLN A 110 -21.90 13.47 2.92
C GLN A 110 -21.79 12.24 1.99
N ALA A 111 -22.41 12.30 0.81
CA ALA A 111 -22.31 11.25 -0.20
C ALA A 111 -21.18 11.53 -1.20
N PHE A 112 -20.39 12.58 -0.98
CA PHE A 112 -19.27 12.91 -1.84
C PHE A 112 -18.07 12.02 -1.53
N GLY A 113 -17.03 12.12 -2.37
CA GLY A 113 -15.70 11.67 -1.98
C GLY A 113 -14.95 12.80 -1.26
N ILE A 114 -14.01 12.43 -0.40
CA ILE A 114 -13.18 13.32 0.45
C ILE A 114 -12.81 14.66 -0.19
N ASP A 115 -12.27 14.66 -1.42
CA ASP A 115 -11.82 15.90 -2.08
C ASP A 115 -12.95 16.90 -2.28
N ARG A 116 -14.14 16.40 -2.64
CA ARG A 116 -15.31 17.23 -2.88
C ARG A 116 -15.97 17.65 -1.56
N GLU A 117 -15.90 16.83 -0.52
CA GLU A 117 -16.30 17.21 0.84
C GLU A 117 -15.46 18.36 1.38
N VAL A 118 -14.13 18.25 1.28
CA VAL A 118 -13.20 19.32 1.66
C VAL A 118 -13.54 20.60 0.88
N LYS A 119 -13.70 20.52 -0.44
CA LYS A 119 -14.08 21.68 -1.27
C LYS A 119 -15.41 22.30 -0.83
N GLN A 120 -16.41 21.48 -0.53
CA GLN A 120 -17.71 21.95 -0.09
C GLN A 120 -17.64 22.59 1.32
N GLY A 121 -16.91 21.97 2.25
CA GLY A 121 -16.66 22.53 3.58
C GLY A 121 -15.98 23.89 3.52
N ARG A 122 -14.96 24.05 2.65
CA ARG A 122 -14.31 25.35 2.40
C ARG A 122 -15.28 26.39 1.86
N ALA A 123 -16.15 26.02 0.92
CA ALA A 123 -17.15 26.94 0.39
C ALA A 123 -18.14 27.42 1.47
N TRP A 124 -18.58 26.54 2.37
CA TRP A 124 -19.44 26.94 3.49
C TRP A 124 -18.72 27.83 4.50
N ILE A 125 -17.44 27.55 4.80
CA ILE A 125 -16.62 28.39 5.69
C ILE A 125 -16.45 29.80 5.07
N GLU A 126 -16.17 29.89 3.78
CA GLU A 126 -16.09 31.16 3.06
C GLU A 126 -17.41 31.92 3.13
N GLU A 127 -18.53 31.22 2.91
CA GLU A 127 -19.86 31.81 2.99
C GLU A 127 -20.16 32.33 4.40
N LEU A 128 -19.83 31.60 5.48
CA LEU A 128 -19.94 32.09 6.86
C LEU A 128 -19.10 33.36 7.08
N GLY A 129 -17.93 33.43 6.44
CA GLY A 129 -17.03 34.59 6.50
C GLY A 129 -17.60 35.88 5.91
N ARG A 130 -18.71 35.84 5.16
CA ARG A 130 -19.37 37.07 4.67
C ARG A 130 -20.10 37.84 5.77
N GLU A 131 -20.48 37.18 6.86
CA GLU A 131 -21.16 37.79 8.02
C GLU A 131 -20.55 37.29 9.34
N PRO A 132 -19.29 37.67 9.63
CA PRO A 132 -18.48 37.04 10.68
C PRO A 132 -18.99 37.31 12.10
N GLY A 133 -19.78 38.36 12.32
CA GLY A 133 -20.41 38.69 13.61
C GLY A 133 -21.80 38.08 13.81
N SER A 134 -22.28 37.24 12.89
CA SER A 134 -23.54 36.54 13.08
C SER A 134 -23.36 35.38 14.07
N ALA A 135 -24.39 35.10 14.89
CA ALA A 135 -24.37 33.95 15.81
C ALA A 135 -24.11 32.62 15.07
N LEU A 136 -24.57 32.52 13.81
CA LEU A 136 -24.29 31.39 12.92
C LEU A 136 -22.79 31.27 12.63
N ALA A 137 -22.13 32.36 12.20
CA ALA A 137 -20.71 32.37 11.89
C ALA A 137 -19.84 32.13 13.13
N GLU A 138 -20.13 32.79 14.25
CA GLU A 138 -19.39 32.62 15.51
C GLU A 138 -19.38 31.16 15.98
N LYS A 139 -20.53 30.47 15.86
CA LYS A 139 -20.67 29.08 16.28
C LYS A 139 -20.04 28.09 15.30
N TRP A 140 -20.27 28.28 14.00
CA TRP A 140 -20.00 27.23 13.01
C TRP A 140 -18.67 27.37 12.30
N THR A 141 -18.14 28.59 12.14
CA THR A 141 -16.82 28.79 11.51
C THR A 141 -15.73 27.96 12.21
N PRO A 142 -15.53 28.03 13.55
CA PRO A 142 -14.48 27.24 14.19
C PRO A 142 -14.70 25.72 14.08
N ARG A 143 -15.96 25.27 14.13
CA ARG A 143 -16.31 23.84 14.07
C ARG A 143 -16.07 23.25 12.68
N LEU A 144 -16.61 23.89 11.65
CA LEU A 144 -16.46 23.45 10.27
C LEU A 144 -15.01 23.58 9.80
N THR A 145 -14.30 24.65 10.20
CA THR A 145 -12.87 24.80 9.93
C THR A 145 -12.09 23.66 10.56
N SER A 146 -12.28 23.39 11.86
CA SER A 146 -11.57 22.29 12.53
C SER A 146 -11.83 20.93 11.87
N ALA A 147 -13.08 20.62 11.52
CA ALA A 147 -13.43 19.35 10.87
C ALA A 147 -12.84 19.26 9.45
N THR A 148 -12.98 20.32 8.64
CA THR A 148 -12.51 20.36 7.24
C THR A 148 -10.98 20.35 7.17
N ASP A 149 -10.29 21.10 8.05
CA ASP A 149 -8.82 21.09 8.16
C ASP A 149 -8.30 19.70 8.51
N THR A 150 -8.94 19.03 9.47
CA THR A 150 -8.56 17.68 9.90
C THR A 150 -8.77 16.67 8.77
N LEU A 151 -9.90 16.75 8.06
CA LEU A 151 -10.20 15.89 6.92
C LEU A 151 -9.16 16.07 5.81
N GLU A 152 -8.86 17.31 5.44
CA GLU A 152 -7.89 17.65 4.41
C GLU A 152 -6.47 17.20 4.77
N ALA A 153 -6.04 17.46 6.01
CA ALA A 153 -4.72 17.05 6.49
C ALA A 153 -4.55 15.53 6.43
N ASN A 154 -5.54 14.77 6.91
CA ASN A 154 -5.51 13.31 6.89
C ASN A 154 -5.59 12.74 5.46
N SER A 155 -6.32 13.39 4.55
CA SER A 155 -6.35 13.00 3.13
C SER A 155 -4.95 13.11 2.52
N LYS A 156 -4.29 14.26 2.71
CA LYS A 156 -2.92 14.51 2.22
C LYS A 156 -1.91 13.52 2.81
N GLU A 157 -2.01 13.19 4.10
CA GLU A 157 -1.16 12.16 4.70
C GLU A 157 -1.35 10.78 4.05
N ARG A 158 -2.60 10.39 3.75
CA ARG A 158 -2.92 9.14 3.06
C ARG A 158 -2.36 9.13 1.64
N GLU A 159 -2.48 10.22 0.90
CA GLU A 159 -1.88 10.38 -0.44
C GLU A 159 -0.36 10.29 -0.41
N ALA A 160 0.30 10.99 0.52
CA ALA A 160 1.74 10.92 0.70
C ALA A 160 2.19 9.47 1.01
N GLY A 161 1.44 8.75 1.85
CA GLY A 161 1.68 7.34 2.15
C GLY A 161 1.54 6.42 0.93
N MET A 162 0.53 6.64 0.08
CA MET A 162 0.34 5.90 -1.18
C MET A 162 1.50 6.15 -2.15
N SER A 163 1.91 7.41 -2.33
CA SER A 163 3.03 7.80 -3.19
C SER A 163 4.35 7.17 -2.70
N ALA A 164 4.61 7.21 -1.39
CA ALA A 164 5.79 6.58 -0.80
C ALA A 164 5.84 5.05 -1.00
N LEU A 165 4.69 4.37 -1.00
CA LEU A 165 4.63 2.94 -1.33
C LEU A 165 4.83 2.66 -2.82
N ALA A 166 4.31 3.50 -3.71
CA ALA A 166 4.55 3.37 -5.14
C ALA A 166 6.05 3.50 -5.48
N MET A 167 6.72 4.50 -4.88
CA MET A 167 8.18 4.65 -5.00
C MET A 167 8.92 3.44 -4.43
N GLN A 168 8.43 2.83 -3.33
CA GLN A 168 9.01 1.59 -2.80
C GLN A 168 8.92 0.46 -3.81
N GLY A 169 7.77 0.27 -4.46
CA GLY A 169 7.58 -0.77 -5.47
C GLY A 169 8.56 -0.62 -6.64
N THR A 170 8.87 0.62 -7.04
CA THR A 170 9.88 0.88 -8.08
C THR A 170 11.29 0.46 -7.61
N SER A 171 11.67 0.78 -6.37
CA SER A 171 12.95 0.33 -5.79
C SER A 171 13.06 -1.19 -5.72
N GLU A 172 11.95 -1.88 -5.41
CA GLU A 172 11.90 -3.35 -5.38
C GLU A 172 12.07 -3.95 -6.78
N LEU A 173 11.41 -3.39 -7.80
CA LEU A 173 11.60 -3.81 -9.20
C LEU A 173 13.05 -3.65 -9.67
N LEU A 174 13.68 -2.51 -9.38
CA LEU A 174 15.08 -2.28 -9.73
C LEU A 174 16.03 -3.25 -9.03
N TYR A 175 15.74 -3.59 -7.76
CA TYR A 175 16.48 -4.59 -7.01
C TYR A 175 16.36 -6.00 -7.62
N ILE A 176 15.16 -6.41 -8.04
CA ILE A 176 14.99 -7.69 -8.76
C ILE A 176 15.77 -7.68 -10.08
N GLY A 177 15.74 -6.57 -10.83
CA GLY A 177 16.52 -6.42 -12.06
C GLY A 177 18.02 -6.56 -11.83
N GLU A 178 18.54 -5.96 -10.76
CA GLU A 178 19.95 -6.11 -10.37
C GLU A 178 20.30 -7.56 -10.06
N ILE A 179 19.47 -8.28 -9.29
CA ILE A 179 19.71 -9.69 -9.01
C ILE A 179 19.76 -10.52 -10.29
N ASN A 180 18.84 -10.31 -11.24
CA ASN A 180 18.82 -11.07 -12.49
C ASN A 180 20.10 -10.87 -13.31
N VAL A 181 20.63 -9.64 -13.36
CA VAL A 181 21.93 -9.36 -14.00
C VAL A 181 23.08 -10.09 -13.29
N GLU A 182 23.07 -10.11 -11.96
CA GLU A 182 24.11 -10.80 -11.18
C GLU A 182 23.99 -12.33 -11.24
N ILE A 183 22.78 -12.88 -11.41
CA ILE A 183 22.57 -14.31 -11.70
C ILE A 183 23.28 -14.69 -13.00
N ASP A 184 23.10 -13.91 -14.06
CA ASP A 184 23.71 -14.20 -15.38
C ASP A 184 25.25 -14.15 -15.30
N LYS A 185 25.79 -13.14 -14.61
CA LYS A 185 27.24 -13.01 -14.38
C LYS A 185 27.77 -14.18 -13.55
N LEU A 186 27.05 -14.59 -12.51
CA LEU A 186 27.43 -15.72 -11.67
C LEU A 186 27.43 -17.03 -12.45
N GLU A 187 26.39 -17.31 -13.26
CA GLU A 187 26.36 -18.52 -14.09
C GLU A 187 27.56 -18.55 -15.05
N GLY A 188 27.87 -17.42 -15.69
CA GLY A 188 29.06 -17.28 -16.54
C GLY A 188 30.38 -17.55 -15.80
N ALA A 189 30.57 -16.95 -14.61
CA ALA A 189 31.76 -17.17 -13.80
C ALA A 189 31.90 -18.63 -13.34
N LEU A 190 30.80 -19.26 -12.92
CA LEU A 190 30.80 -20.65 -12.49
C LEU A 190 31.11 -21.62 -13.64
N LEU A 191 30.65 -21.34 -14.87
CA LEU A 191 31.00 -22.14 -16.05
C LEU A 191 32.49 -22.06 -16.39
N GLN A 192 33.13 -20.91 -16.16
CA GLN A 192 34.57 -20.74 -16.33
C GLN A 192 35.38 -21.46 -15.24
N LEU A 193 34.93 -21.39 -13.98
CA LEU A 193 35.59 -22.05 -12.85
C LEU A 193 35.44 -23.59 -12.91
N PHE A 194 34.34 -24.10 -13.47
CA PHE A 194 34.01 -25.53 -13.51
C PHE A 194 33.70 -26.02 -14.94
N PRO A 195 34.68 -25.99 -15.86
CA PRO A 195 34.45 -26.38 -17.25
C PRO A 195 34.02 -27.85 -17.33
N GLY A 196 32.95 -28.12 -18.08
CA GLY A 196 32.40 -29.47 -18.28
C GLY A 196 31.64 -30.04 -17.07
N GLN A 197 31.39 -29.26 -16.00
CA GLN A 197 30.70 -29.72 -14.79
C GLN A 197 29.34 -29.02 -14.58
N PRO A 198 28.36 -29.15 -15.50
CA PRO A 198 27.10 -28.42 -15.45
C PRO A 198 26.25 -28.74 -14.21
N LYS A 199 26.35 -29.96 -13.67
CA LYS A 199 25.65 -30.34 -12.42
C LYS A 199 26.19 -29.57 -11.20
N ARG A 200 27.50 -29.32 -11.16
CA ARG A 200 28.15 -28.55 -10.09
C ARG A 200 27.80 -27.07 -10.21
N VAL A 201 27.80 -26.51 -11.41
CA VAL A 201 27.30 -25.13 -11.63
C VAL A 201 25.85 -24.99 -11.18
N ALA A 202 25.00 -25.96 -11.55
CA ALA A 202 23.59 -25.93 -11.19
C ALA A 202 23.32 -26.05 -9.68
N SER A 203 24.23 -26.63 -8.88
CA SER A 203 24.00 -26.74 -7.43
C SER A 203 24.04 -25.37 -6.75
N PHE A 204 24.94 -24.48 -7.17
CA PHE A 204 25.03 -23.10 -6.64
C PHE A 204 23.81 -22.24 -6.97
N LEU A 205 23.13 -22.53 -8.08
CA LEU A 205 21.98 -21.76 -8.58
C LEU A 205 20.64 -22.43 -8.28
N THR A 206 20.62 -23.48 -7.45
CA THR A 206 19.42 -24.28 -7.19
C THR A 206 18.26 -23.44 -6.65
N ALA A 207 18.55 -22.45 -5.81
CA ALA A 207 17.55 -21.57 -5.19
C ALA A 207 16.77 -20.72 -6.20
N THR A 208 17.32 -20.47 -7.39
CA THR A 208 16.66 -19.71 -8.45
C THR A 208 15.56 -20.50 -9.17
N LYS A 209 15.56 -21.83 -9.03
CA LYS A 209 14.61 -22.69 -9.74
C LYS A 209 13.20 -22.53 -9.16
N PRO A 210 12.16 -22.50 -10.00
CA PRO A 210 10.79 -22.51 -9.52
C PRO A 210 10.56 -23.70 -8.58
N ARG A 211 10.05 -23.47 -7.37
CA ARG A 211 9.55 -24.55 -6.52
C ARG A 211 8.45 -25.27 -7.30
N ARG A 212 8.69 -26.54 -7.68
CA ARG A 212 7.62 -27.41 -8.17
C ARG A 212 6.57 -27.47 -7.07
N LYS A 213 5.33 -27.06 -7.37
CA LYS A 213 4.17 -27.39 -6.54
C LYS A 213 4.19 -28.91 -6.37
N ARG A 214 4.42 -29.40 -5.14
CA ARG A 214 4.07 -30.78 -4.83
C ARG A 214 2.58 -30.87 -5.11
N LYS A 215 2.20 -31.78 -6.01
CA LYS A 215 0.82 -32.21 -6.14
C LYS A 215 0.56 -32.88 -4.80
N ASP A 216 -0.24 -32.24 -3.95
CA ASP A 216 -0.75 -32.92 -2.77
C ASP A 216 -1.49 -34.15 -3.28
N ASP A 217 -1.07 -35.30 -2.75
CA ASP A 217 -1.60 -36.62 -3.01
C ASP A 217 -2.95 -36.70 -2.29
N ASP A 218 -3.97 -36.07 -2.86
CA ASP A 218 -5.35 -36.27 -2.44
C ASP A 218 -5.78 -37.65 -2.94
N GLY A 219 -6.12 -38.51 -1.98
CA GLY A 219 -6.44 -39.90 -2.18
C GLY A 219 -7.77 -40.16 -2.89
N GLU A 220 -7.86 -41.37 -3.42
CA GLU A 220 -9.11 -42.07 -3.63
C GLU A 220 -9.18 -43.21 -2.61
N ASP A 221 -9.69 -42.85 -1.43
CA ASP A 221 -10.40 -43.77 -0.55
C ASP A 221 -11.79 -44.00 -1.17
N GLU A 222 -11.87 -44.85 -2.20
CA GLU A 222 -13.15 -45.34 -2.72
C GLU A 222 -13.60 -46.54 -1.89
N GLY A 223 -14.17 -46.24 -0.73
CA GLY A 223 -15.18 -47.10 -0.12
C GLY A 223 -16.54 -46.79 -0.74
N SER A 224 -17.06 -47.69 -1.60
CA SER A 224 -18.39 -48.32 -1.43
C SER A 224 -18.94 -48.90 -2.74
N GLY A 225 -19.14 -50.22 -2.74
CA GLY A 225 -20.42 -50.79 -3.19
C GLY A 225 -20.42 -51.64 -4.47
N GLY A 226 -20.58 -52.95 -4.30
CA GLY A 226 -21.47 -53.73 -5.16
C GLY A 226 -20.97 -55.07 -5.68
N GLY A 227 -21.44 -56.16 -5.05
CA GLY A 227 -21.91 -57.37 -5.73
C GLY A 227 -20.87 -58.41 -6.17
N GLU A 228 -20.99 -59.63 -5.63
CA GLU A 228 -21.27 -60.86 -6.40
C GLU A 228 -21.26 -62.11 -5.50
N GLY A 229 -22.22 -63.02 -5.72
CA GLY A 229 -22.11 -64.46 -5.47
C GLY A 229 -22.63 -65.00 -4.14
#